data_AF-A0A9D6KJ55-F1
#
_entry.id   AF-A0A9D6KJ55-F1
#
_cell.length_a   1.000
_cell.length_b   1.000
_cell.length_c   1.000
_cell.angle_alpha   90.00
_cell.angle_beta   90.00
_cell.angle_gamma   90.00
#
_symmetry.space_group_name_H-M   'P 1'
#
loop_
_entity.id
_entity.type
_entity.pdbx_description
1 polymer ?
#
loop_
_entity_poly.entity_id
_entity_poly.type
_entity_poly.pdbx_seq_one_letter_code
_entity_poly.pdbx_strand_id
1 'polypeptide(L)'
;MTLLASPILALVVSLAVNRRWLYRLAGSIGVSERDSEDVWSSVFGSSIRWATIRDLEHDLVYDGRVERYSDFLDGNELLLRDARAYRNSTGEELYKVDAVYLARAKDNVTIEFRGAELED
;
A
#
# COMPACT_ATOMS: atom_id res chain seq x y z
N MET A 1 31.09 34.81 -9.59
CA MET A 1 30.03 34.24 -10.46
C MET A 1 29.69 32.78 -10.19
N THR A 2 30.43 32.03 -9.34
CA THR A 2 30.14 30.63 -9.01
C THR A 2 29.15 30.45 -7.84
N LEU A 3 29.06 31.40 -6.92
CA LEU A 3 28.20 31.32 -5.72
C LEU A 3 26.68 31.37 -6.01
N LEU A 4 26.27 31.96 -7.13
CA LEU A 4 24.85 32.05 -7.53
C LEU A 4 24.40 30.91 -8.45
N ALA A 5 25.33 30.10 -8.96
CA ALA A 5 25.01 28.95 -9.80
C ALA A 5 24.51 27.75 -8.97
N SER A 6 25.04 27.57 -7.75
CA SER A 6 24.70 26.44 -6.88
C SER A 6 23.25 26.42 -6.39
N PRO A 7 22.62 27.54 -5.98
CA PRO A 7 21.21 27.54 -5.57
C PRO A 7 20.27 27.25 -6.74
N ILE A 8 20.59 27.76 -7.93
CA ILE A 8 19.80 27.52 -9.14
C ILE A 8 19.88 26.05 -9.54
N LEU A 9 21.08 25.46 -9.50
CA LEU A 9 21.27 24.04 -9.77
C LEU A 9 20.53 23.18 -8.73
N ALA A 10 20.59 23.53 -7.45
CA ALA A 10 19.86 22.83 -6.39
C ALA A 10 18.33 22.90 -6.60
N LEU A 11 17.81 24.06 -7.00
CA LEU A 11 16.39 24.23 -7.32
C LEU A 11 15.97 23.36 -8.52
N VAL A 12 16.78 23.34 -9.57
CA VAL A 12 16.53 22.52 -10.77
C VAL A 12 16.56 21.03 -10.44
N VAL A 13 17.55 20.58 -9.67
CA VAL A 13 17.64 19.18 -9.20
C VAL A 13 16.46 18.83 -8.31
N SER A 14 16.09 19.70 -7.36
CA SER A 14 14.94 19.48 -6.47
C SER A 14 13.62 19.39 -7.24
N LEU A 15 13.42 20.23 -8.27
CA LEU A 15 12.26 20.17 -9.16
C LEU A 15 12.25 18.91 -10.02
N ALA A 16 13.42 18.46 -10.50
CA ALA A 16 13.56 17.24 -11.28
C ALA A 16 13.29 15.97 -10.47
N VAL A 17 13.78 15.90 -9.23
CA VAL A 17 13.50 14.81 -8.27
C VAL A 17 12.02 14.81 -7.90
N ASN A 18 11.43 15.97 -7.61
CA ASN A 18 10.02 16.07 -7.22
C ASN A 18 9.04 15.70 -8.35
N ARG A 19 9.43 15.82 -9.63
CA ARG A 19 8.54 15.60 -10.78
C ARG A 19 8.50 14.17 -11.34
N ARG A 20 9.09 13.17 -10.68
CA ARG A 20 9.15 11.77 -11.20
C ARG A 20 9.76 11.65 -12.63
N TRP A 21 10.39 12.71 -13.17
CA TRP A 21 10.93 12.73 -14.54
C TRP A 21 12.18 11.86 -14.68
N LEU A 22 13.02 11.84 -13.64
CA LEU A 22 14.19 10.95 -13.57
C LEU A 22 13.77 9.47 -13.59
N TYR A 23 12.69 9.11 -12.90
CA TYR A 23 12.14 7.75 -12.93
C TYR A 23 11.58 7.35 -14.30
N ARG A 24 10.93 8.29 -15.02
CA ARG A 24 10.44 8.04 -16.38
C ARG A 24 11.55 7.89 -17.42
N LEU A 25 12.64 8.66 -17.30
CA LEU A 25 13.80 8.53 -18.19
C LEU A 25 14.62 7.27 -17.90
N ALA A 26 14.74 6.87 -16.63
CA ALA A 26 15.39 5.62 -16.24
C ALA A 26 14.64 4.39 -16.78
N GLY A 27 13.31 4.42 -16.83
CA GLY A 27 12.50 3.36 -17.44
C GLY A 27 12.74 3.16 -18.95
N SER A 28 13.13 4.22 -19.68
CA SER A 28 13.38 4.18 -21.13
C SER A 28 14.72 3.55 -21.53
N ILE A 29 15.62 3.28 -20.57
CA ILE A 29 16.96 2.72 -20.82
C ILE A 29 16.98 1.18 -20.69
N GLY A 30 15.82 0.52 -20.50
CA GLY A 30 15.73 -0.94 -20.54
C GLY A 30 16.44 -1.65 -19.37
N VAL A 31 16.57 -0.99 -18.22
CA VAL A 31 17.17 -1.58 -17.00
C VAL A 31 16.12 -2.25 -16.09
N SER A 32 14.84 -2.31 -16.51
CA SER A 32 13.77 -2.90 -15.69
C SER A 32 12.81 -3.73 -16.54
N GLU A 33 13.33 -4.80 -17.17
CA GLU A 33 12.51 -5.92 -17.67
C GLU A 33 12.29 -6.96 -16.54
N ARG A 34 11.62 -6.53 -15.47
CA ARG A 34 11.03 -7.42 -14.48
C ARG A 34 9.67 -6.82 -14.18
N ASP A 35 8.58 -7.59 -14.33
CA ASP A 35 7.20 -7.12 -14.06
C ASP A 35 7.22 -6.20 -12.84
N SER A 36 7.12 -4.90 -13.09
CA SER A 36 7.61 -3.86 -12.17
C SER A 36 6.62 -3.53 -11.07
N GLU A 37 5.48 -4.20 -11.09
CA GLU A 37 4.43 -4.08 -10.10
C GLU A 37 4.63 -5.17 -9.04
N ASP A 38 4.87 -4.77 -7.79
CA ASP A 38 4.88 -5.71 -6.66
C ASP A 38 3.50 -6.38 -6.59
N VAL A 39 3.46 -7.65 -6.18
CA VAL A 39 2.21 -8.40 -5.93
C VAL A 39 1.27 -7.59 -5.03
N TRP A 40 1.81 -6.83 -4.07
CA TRP A 40 1.02 -5.90 -3.26
C TRP A 40 0.24 -4.89 -4.10
N SER A 41 0.93 -4.12 -4.95
CA SER A 41 0.30 -3.16 -5.84
C SER A 41 -0.66 -3.81 -6.84
N SER A 42 -0.31 -5.00 -7.36
CA SER A 42 -1.17 -5.72 -8.30
C SER A 42 -2.48 -6.17 -7.66
N VAL A 43 -2.39 -6.75 -6.46
CA VAL A 43 -3.54 -7.23 -5.70
C VAL A 43 -4.46 -6.06 -5.36
N PHE A 44 -3.96 -4.99 -4.77
CA PHE A 44 -4.78 -3.84 -4.38
C PHE A 44 -5.13 -2.87 -5.54
N GLY A 45 -4.51 -3.02 -6.70
CA GLY A 45 -4.78 -2.23 -7.90
C GLY A 45 -5.99 -2.72 -8.69
N SER A 46 -6.26 -4.03 -8.66
CA SER A 46 -7.53 -4.60 -9.14
C SER A 46 -8.68 -4.18 -8.23
N SER A 47 -9.92 -4.13 -8.75
CA SER A 47 -11.15 -3.52 -8.23
C SER A 47 -11.67 -3.97 -6.84
N ILE A 48 -10.78 -4.15 -5.87
CA ILE A 48 -11.04 -4.71 -4.56
C ILE A 48 -11.73 -3.66 -3.68
N ARG A 49 -12.86 -4.05 -3.11
CA ARG A 49 -13.61 -3.20 -2.18
C ARG A 49 -13.46 -3.67 -0.74
N TRP A 50 -13.65 -4.95 -0.45
CA TRP A 50 -13.67 -5.46 0.92
C TRP A 50 -12.54 -6.46 1.17
N ALA A 51 -11.87 -6.29 2.31
CA ALA A 51 -10.79 -7.16 2.75
C ALA A 51 -10.95 -7.54 4.22
N THR A 52 -10.53 -8.76 4.53
CA THR A 52 -10.38 -9.28 5.89
C THR A 52 -8.89 -9.43 6.18
N ILE A 53 -8.40 -8.68 7.16
CA ILE A 53 -7.01 -8.67 7.60
C ILE A 53 -6.91 -9.53 8.86
N ARG A 54 -6.22 -10.66 8.79
CA ARG A 54 -5.98 -11.56 9.92
C ARG A 54 -4.59 -11.33 10.48
N ASP A 55 -4.53 -10.88 11.73
CA ASP A 55 -3.32 -10.76 12.52
C ASP A 55 -3.27 -11.96 13.48
N LEU A 56 -2.51 -12.99 13.10
CA LEU A 56 -2.43 -14.24 13.86
C LEU A 56 -1.60 -14.08 15.14
N GLU A 57 -0.65 -13.15 15.14
CA GLU A 57 0.21 -12.87 16.29
C GLU A 57 -0.61 -12.27 17.45
N HIS A 58 -1.55 -11.39 17.14
CA HIS A 58 -2.34 -10.68 18.14
C HIS A 58 -3.75 -11.26 18.35
N ASP A 59 -4.10 -12.37 17.67
CA ASP A 59 -5.44 -12.97 17.72
C ASP A 59 -6.55 -11.99 17.30
N LEU A 60 -6.27 -11.19 16.27
CA LEU A 60 -7.17 -10.14 15.77
C LEU A 60 -7.55 -10.36 14.31
N VAL A 61 -8.76 -9.96 13.97
CA VAL A 61 -9.26 -9.88 12.60
C VAL A 61 -9.90 -8.52 12.38
N TYR A 62 -9.56 -7.87 11.27
CA TYR A 62 -10.19 -6.63 10.84
C TYR A 62 -10.91 -6.87 9.53
N ASP A 63 -12.21 -6.61 9.49
CA ASP A 63 -13.01 -6.74 8.27
C ASP A 63 -13.52 -5.36 7.87
N GLY A 64 -13.23 -4.92 6.65
CA GLY A 64 -13.56 -3.55 6.23
C GLY A 64 -13.34 -3.30 4.75
N ARG A 65 -13.76 -2.11 4.32
CA ARG A 65 -13.55 -1.66 2.94
C ARG A 65 -12.16 -1.05 2.81
N VAL A 66 -11.35 -1.50 1.86
CA VAL A 66 -10.03 -0.90 1.61
C VAL A 66 -10.24 0.50 1.02
N GLU A 67 -9.65 1.50 1.65
CA GLU A 67 -9.70 2.90 1.21
C GLU A 67 -8.35 3.33 0.62
N ARG A 68 -7.25 2.99 1.30
CA ARG A 68 -5.88 3.29 0.89
C ARG A 68 -4.92 2.20 1.33
N TYR A 69 -3.83 2.06 0.60
CA TYR A 69 -2.70 1.20 0.91
C TYR A 69 -1.39 1.93 0.55
N SER A 70 -0.26 1.53 1.14
CA SER A 70 1.05 2.08 0.82
C SER A 70 1.60 1.55 -0.51
N ASP A 71 2.28 2.43 -1.26
CA ASP A 71 2.92 2.10 -2.56
C ASP A 71 4.35 1.52 -2.41
N PHE A 72 4.86 1.36 -1.18
CA PHE A 72 6.28 1.14 -0.92
C PHE A 72 6.59 -0.10 -0.08
N LEU A 73 7.78 -0.65 -0.31
CA LEU A 73 8.30 -1.91 0.25
C LEU A 73 8.49 -1.93 1.77
N ASP A 74 8.59 -0.77 2.43
CA ASP A 74 9.02 -0.65 3.83
C ASP A 74 7.89 -0.77 4.88
N GLY A 75 6.64 -0.92 4.44
CA GLY A 75 5.54 -1.21 5.35
C GLY A 75 4.23 -1.44 4.62
N ASN A 76 3.49 -2.48 5.03
CA ASN A 76 2.11 -2.69 4.58
C ASN A 76 1.20 -1.84 5.44
N GLU A 77 0.94 -0.62 4.98
CA GLU A 77 -0.04 0.26 5.58
C GLU A 77 -1.38 0.04 4.88
N LEU A 78 -2.44 -0.09 5.66
CA LEU A 78 -3.81 -0.21 5.17
C LEU A 78 -4.70 0.75 5.93
N LEU A 79 -5.52 1.48 5.20
CA LEU A 79 -6.64 2.22 5.74
C LEU A 79 -7.93 1.50 5.35
N LEU A 80 -8.63 0.97 6.34
CA LEU A 80 -9.96 0.38 6.15
C LEU A 80 -11.05 1.37 6.59
N ARG A 81 -12.19 1.31 5.91
CA ARG A 81 -13.44 2.01 6.23
C ARG A 81 -14.51 1.02 6.65
N ASP A 82 -15.48 1.50 7.43
CA ASP A 82 -16.62 0.69 7.92
C ASP A 82 -16.16 -0.61 8.60
N ALA A 83 -15.07 -0.51 9.36
CA ALA A 83 -14.32 -1.67 9.82
C ALA A 83 -14.90 -2.26 11.12
N ARG A 84 -14.86 -3.59 11.19
CA ARG A 84 -15.20 -4.37 12.38
C ARG A 84 -14.00 -5.20 12.81
N ALA A 85 -13.73 -5.21 14.10
CA ALA A 85 -12.66 -6.00 14.69
C ALA A 85 -13.24 -7.23 15.40
N TYR A 86 -12.58 -8.37 15.25
CA TYR A 86 -12.97 -9.63 15.86
C TYR A 86 -11.76 -10.30 16.52
N ARG A 87 -12.03 -11.21 17.46
CA ARG A 87 -11.04 -12.17 17.94
C ARG A 87 -10.90 -13.33 16.97
N ASN A 88 -9.67 -13.69 16.58
CA ASN A 88 -9.42 -14.71 15.56
C ASN A 88 -9.86 -16.11 16.03
N SER A 89 -9.56 -16.45 17.29
CA SER A 89 -9.81 -17.77 17.88
C SER A 89 -11.29 -18.07 18.11
N THR A 90 -12.12 -17.04 18.36
CA THR A 90 -13.53 -17.21 18.75
C THR A 90 -14.52 -16.65 17.74
N GLY A 91 -14.09 -15.73 16.86
CA GLY A 91 -14.99 -14.98 15.98
C GLY A 91 -15.83 -13.92 16.71
N GLU A 92 -15.54 -13.64 17.99
CA GLU A 92 -16.25 -12.63 18.77
C GLU A 92 -15.98 -11.22 18.22
N GLU A 93 -17.03 -10.44 17.94
CA GLU A 93 -16.90 -9.04 17.54
C GLU A 93 -16.45 -8.21 18.76
N LEU A 94 -15.30 -7.54 18.63
CA LEU A 94 -14.70 -6.72 19.69
C LEU A 94 -15.21 -5.28 19.61
N TYR A 95 -15.21 -4.70 18.42
CA TYR A 95 -15.67 -3.32 18.20
C TYR A 95 -15.91 -3.02 16.72
N LYS A 96 -16.59 -1.89 16.46
CA LYS A 96 -16.81 -1.31 15.14
C LYS A 96 -16.34 0.15 15.11
N VAL A 97 -15.69 0.54 14.02
CA VAL A 97 -15.17 1.91 13.80
C VAL A 97 -15.33 2.34 12.34
N ASP A 98 -15.50 3.65 12.11
CA ASP A 98 -15.65 4.21 10.76
C ASP A 98 -14.38 4.09 9.92
N ALA A 99 -13.21 4.11 10.57
CA ALA A 99 -11.93 3.90 9.93
C ALA A 99 -10.92 3.27 10.89
N VAL A 100 -10.02 2.44 10.36
CA VAL A 100 -8.86 1.91 11.09
C VAL A 100 -7.63 1.92 10.19
N TYR A 101 -6.52 2.42 10.73
CA TYR A 101 -5.21 2.36 10.10
C TYR A 101 -4.43 1.18 10.69
N LEU A 102 -3.89 0.35 9.82
CA LEU A 102 -3.12 -0.85 10.16
C LEU A 102 -1.73 -0.71 9.54
N ALA A 103 -0.70 -0.73 10.38
CA ALA A 103 0.68 -0.92 9.97
C ALA A 103 1.18 -2.21 10.61
N ARG A 104 1.43 -3.23 9.78
CA ARG A 104 1.84 -4.57 10.24
C ARG A 104 2.96 -5.12 9.36
N ALA A 105 3.78 -5.98 9.97
CA ALA A 105 4.80 -6.74 9.25
C ALA A 105 4.12 -7.74 8.29
N LYS A 106 4.74 -7.95 7.11
CA LYS A 106 4.20 -8.82 6.05
C LYS A 106 4.01 -10.26 6.51
N ASP A 107 4.91 -10.72 7.38
CA ASP A 107 5.05 -12.14 7.71
C ASP A 107 3.95 -12.66 8.65
N ASN A 108 3.25 -11.77 9.35
CA ASN A 108 2.29 -12.12 10.40
C ASN A 108 0.84 -11.77 10.06
N VAL A 109 0.59 -11.32 8.82
CA VAL A 109 -0.74 -10.92 8.38
C VAL A 109 -1.16 -11.66 7.14
N THR A 110 -2.36 -12.25 7.18
CA THR A 110 -3.03 -12.81 5.99
C THR A 110 -4.15 -11.87 5.57
N ILE A 111 -4.27 -11.61 4.28
CA ILE A 111 -5.30 -10.74 3.71
C ILE A 111 -6.20 -11.56 2.81
N GLU A 112 -7.48 -11.61 3.13
CA GLU A 112 -8.51 -12.27 2.34
C GLU A 112 -9.36 -11.21 1.65
N PHE A 113 -9.58 -11.34 0.34
CA PHE A 113 -10.37 -10.39 -0.43
C PHE A 113 -11.74 -10.96 -0.74
N ARG A 114 -12.79 -10.17 -0.52
CA ARG A 114 -14.18 -10.56 -0.78
C ARG A 114 -14.66 -9.83 -2.03
N GLY A 115 -14.70 -10.55 -3.15
CA GLY A 115 -15.13 -10.05 -4.45
C GLY A 115 -13.98 -9.79 -5.42
N ALA A 116 -13.49 -10.86 -6.04
CA ALA A 116 -13.36 -10.85 -7.49
C ALA A 116 -14.59 -11.62 -7.98
N GLU A 117 -15.53 -10.97 -8.66
CA GLU A 117 -16.19 -11.70 -9.75
C GLU A 117 -15.03 -12.12 -10.64
N LEU A 118 -14.65 -13.39 -10.57
CA LEU A 118 -13.87 -14.02 -11.62
C LEU A 118 -14.83 -14.00 -12.81
N GLU A 119 -14.80 -12.91 -13.60
CA GLU A 119 -15.33 -12.96 -14.95
C GLU A 119 -14.53 -14.05 -15.66
N ASP A 120 -15.20 -15.19 -15.91
CA ASP A 120 -14.70 -16.33 -16.69
C ASP A 120 -14.20 -15.91 -18.08
#